data_AF-A0A9X6VDX0-F1
#
_entry.id   AF-A0A9X6VDX0-F1
#
_cell.length_a   1.000
_cell.length_b   1.000
_cell.length_c   1.000
_cell.angle_alpha   90.00
_cell.angle_beta   90.00
_cell.angle_gamma   90.00
#
_symmetry.space_group_name_H-M   'P 1'
#
loop_
_entity.id
_entity.type
_entity.pdbx_description
1 polymer ?
#
loop_
_entity_poly.entity_id
_entity_poly.type
_entity_poly.pdbx_seq_one_letter_code
_entity_poly.pdbx_strand_id
1 'polypeptide(L)'
;MNIEVVINEVPLTVVADFEGIKKGLELKKVEVQEAEELFMKLHEVDEYATKEESLRDIEKMLKFVNSLEHNEDVLIEHVRDVRKKKNGKFWLNSGTTLSRLECVTEYFTDYTNAWSTPQLRLEVIDADTCELVFRNRTETL
;
A
#
# COMPACT_ATOMS: atom_id res chain seq x y z
N MET A 1 5.18 -7.62 13.64
CA MET A 1 4.95 -6.75 14.81
C MET A 1 3.45 -6.58 14.98
N ASN A 2 2.95 -6.61 16.23
CA ASN A 2 1.55 -6.34 16.52
C ASN A 2 1.47 -5.02 17.26
N ILE A 3 0.62 -4.10 16.78
CA ILE A 3 0.38 -2.80 17.39
C ILE A 3 -1.07 -2.79 17.86
N GLU A 4 -1.27 -2.53 19.15
CA GLU A 4 -2.59 -2.41 19.76
C GLU A 4 -3.06 -0.96 19.72
N VAL A 5 -4.26 -0.74 19.22
CA VAL A 5 -4.85 0.59 19.02
C VAL A 5 -6.23 0.63 19.66
N VAL A 6 -6.49 1.63 20.50
CA VAL A 6 -7.81 1.83 21.09
C VAL A 6 -8.50 3.01 20.41
N ILE A 7 -9.62 2.74 19.73
CA ILE A 7 -10.44 3.75 19.05
C ILE A 7 -11.85 3.70 19.63
N ASN A 8 -12.32 4.80 20.23
CA ASN A 8 -13.64 4.90 20.85
C ASN A 8 -13.93 3.73 21.82
N GLU A 9 -12.98 3.43 22.72
CA GLU A 9 -13.04 2.32 23.69
C GLU A 9 -13.06 0.91 23.08
N VAL A 10 -12.86 0.78 21.76
CA VAL A 10 -12.75 -0.51 21.08
C VAL A 10 -11.27 -0.83 20.83
N PRO A 11 -10.75 -1.94 21.38
CA PRO A 11 -9.40 -2.41 21.08
C PRO A 11 -9.38 -3.02 19.67
N LEU A 12 -8.39 -2.61 18.89
CA LEU A 12 -8.13 -3.07 17.53
C LEU A 12 -6.64 -3.40 17.42
N THR A 13 -6.31 -4.39 16.60
CA THR A 13 -4.94 -4.84 16.39
C THR A 13 -4.50 -4.56 14.95
N VAL A 14 -3.26 -4.10 14.80
CA VAL A 14 -2.59 -4.02 13.49
C VAL A 14 -1.44 -5.01 13.47
N VAL A 15 -1.46 -5.93 12.51
CA VAL A 15 -0.36 -6.84 12.23
C VAL A 15 0.46 -6.27 11.09
N ALA A 16 1.77 -6.12 11.28
CA ALA A 16 2.67 -5.60 10.25
C ALA A 16 3.96 -6.42 10.18
N ASP A 17 4.26 -6.96 9.00
CA ASP A 17 5.57 -7.53 8.66
C ASP A 17 6.41 -6.48 7.91
N PHE A 18 6.99 -5.54 8.66
CA PHE A 18 7.80 -4.47 8.08
C PHE A 18 9.03 -4.97 7.33
N GLU A 19 9.66 -6.05 7.80
CA GLU A 19 10.80 -6.65 7.13
C GLU A 19 10.39 -7.25 5.77
N GLY A 20 9.30 -8.01 5.73
CA GLY A 20 8.73 -8.55 4.50
C GLY A 20 8.32 -7.46 3.50
N ILE A 21 7.68 -6.38 3.99
CA ILE A 21 7.30 -5.23 3.15
C ILE A 21 8.52 -4.55 2.55
N LYS A 22 9.54 -4.24 3.37
CA LYS A 22 10.79 -3.62 2.88
C LYS A 22 11.48 -4.50 1.87
N LYS A 23 11.53 -5.81 2.11
CA LYS A 23 12.08 -6.78 1.15
C LYS A 23 11.31 -6.75 -0.18
N GLY A 24 9.97 -6.68 -0.13
CA GLY A 24 9.14 -6.54 -1.33
C GLY A 24 9.44 -5.26 -2.12
N LEU A 25 9.67 -4.14 -1.42
CA LEU A 25 10.05 -2.87 -2.03
C LEU A 25 11.47 -2.90 -2.64
N GLU A 26 12.43 -3.51 -1.95
CA GLU A 26 13.79 -3.69 -2.49
C GLU A 26 13.80 -4.61 -3.71
N LEU A 27 12.97 -5.66 -3.73
CA LEU A 27 12.79 -6.48 -4.93
C LEU A 27 12.23 -5.66 -6.10
N LYS A 28 11.22 -4.81 -5.85
CA LYS A 28 10.71 -3.90 -6.88
C LYS A 28 11.75 -2.88 -7.35
N LYS A 29 12.65 -2.46 -6.46
CA LYS A 29 13.77 -1.57 -6.82
C LYS A 29 14.73 -2.26 -7.78
N VAL A 30 15.10 -3.50 -7.49
CA VAL A 30 15.96 -4.32 -8.37
C VAL A 30 15.28 -4.54 -9.72
N GLU A 31 13.98 -4.88 -9.72
CA GLU A 31 13.18 -5.04 -10.94
C GLU A 31 13.23 -3.77 -11.81
N VAL A 32 13.04 -2.58 -11.24
CA VAL A 32 13.15 -1.30 -11.96
C VAL A 32 14.56 -1.05 -12.50
N GLN A 33 15.60 -1.44 -11.76
CA GLN A 33 16.98 -1.28 -12.20
C GLN A 33 17.31 -2.17 -13.41
N GLU A 34 16.83 -3.41 -13.38
CA GLU A 34 17.09 -4.44 -14.39
C GLU A 34 16.11 -4.42 -15.56
N ALA A 35 14.96 -3.74 -15.42
CA ALA A 35 13.94 -3.68 -16.46
C ALA A 35 14.48 -3.11 -17.77
N GLU A 36 14.28 -3.88 -18.85
CA GLU A 36 14.47 -3.46 -20.24
C GLU A 36 13.24 -2.66 -20.74
N GLU A 37 12.06 -2.99 -20.23
CA GLU A 37 10.80 -2.31 -20.51
C GLU A 37 10.54 -1.17 -19.50
N LEU A 38 9.79 -0.14 -19.95
CA LEU A 38 9.42 0.98 -19.10
C LEU A 38 8.09 0.71 -18.39
N PHE A 39 8.01 1.08 -17.12
CA PHE A 39 6.74 1.13 -16.39
C PHE A 39 5.87 2.29 -16.89
N MET A 40 4.57 2.18 -16.69
CA MET A 40 3.64 3.27 -16.98
C MET A 40 3.34 4.09 -15.74
N LYS A 41 2.97 5.35 -15.95
CA LYS A 41 2.42 6.20 -14.90
C LYS A 41 0.96 5.83 -14.66
N LEU A 42 0.58 5.72 -13.39
CA LEU A 42 -0.79 5.43 -13.01
C LEU A 42 -1.71 6.51 -13.59
N HIS A 43 -2.81 6.07 -14.20
CA HIS A 43 -3.81 6.93 -14.84
C HIS A 43 -3.37 7.66 -16.11
N GLU A 44 -2.18 7.36 -16.63
CA GLU A 44 -1.69 7.86 -17.91
C GLU A 44 -1.54 6.69 -18.88
N VAL A 45 -2.25 6.75 -20.01
CA VAL A 45 -2.34 5.62 -20.97
C VAL A 45 -1.22 5.64 -22.02
N ASP A 46 -0.54 6.77 -22.16
CA ASP A 46 0.53 6.99 -23.14
C ASP A 46 1.83 7.52 -22.51
N GLU A 47 1.90 7.60 -21.18
CA GLU A 47 3.06 8.13 -20.47
C GLU A 47 3.79 7.04 -19.69
N TYR A 48 5.02 6.78 -20.12
CA TYR A 48 5.94 5.92 -19.40
C TYR A 48 6.64 6.68 -18.28
N ALA A 49 6.82 6.01 -17.14
CA ALA A 49 7.68 6.49 -16.09
C ALA A 49 9.15 6.30 -16.49
N THR A 50 9.96 7.33 -16.23
CA THR A 50 11.41 7.19 -16.29
C THR A 50 11.91 6.31 -15.15
N LYS A 51 13.06 5.65 -15.36
CA LYS A 51 13.71 4.82 -14.32
C LYS A 51 13.94 5.63 -13.04
N GLU A 52 14.34 6.89 -13.17
CA GLU A 52 14.57 7.80 -12.05
C GLU A 52 13.27 8.12 -11.27
N GLU A 53 12.15 8.32 -11.97
CA GLU A 53 10.85 8.51 -11.33
C GLU A 53 10.41 7.25 -10.57
N SER A 54 10.49 6.08 -11.22
CA SER A 54 10.16 4.78 -10.60
C SER A 54 10.99 4.51 -9.34
N LEU A 55 12.31 4.73 -9.40
CA LEU A 55 13.19 4.55 -8.23
C LEU A 55 12.87 5.54 -7.11
N ARG A 56 12.63 6.81 -7.45
CA ARG A 56 12.26 7.83 -6.47
C ARG A 56 10.94 7.49 -5.79
N ASP A 57 10.00 6.91 -6.52
CA ASP A 57 8.69 6.53 -5.99
C ASP A 57 8.81 5.38 -4.98
N ILE A 58 9.61 4.37 -5.29
CA ILE A 58 9.95 3.28 -4.36
C ILE A 58 10.63 3.83 -3.11
N GLU A 59 11.60 4.74 -3.26
CA GLU A 59 12.28 5.36 -2.11
C GLU A 59 11.34 6.17 -1.21
N LYS A 60 10.34 6.85 -1.78
CA LYS A 60 9.30 7.53 -0.99
C LYS A 60 8.50 6.52 -0.18
N MET A 61 8.08 5.40 -0.78
CA MET A 61 7.33 4.37 -0.06
C MET A 61 8.19 3.70 1.03
N LEU A 62 9.48 3.42 0.76
CA LEU A 62 10.41 2.90 1.77
C LEU A 62 10.54 3.84 2.97
N LYS A 63 10.69 5.16 2.73
CA LYS A 63 10.74 6.17 3.80
C LYS A 63 9.44 6.18 4.61
N PHE A 64 8.30 6.06 3.93
CA PHE A 64 7.00 6.01 4.58
C PHE A 64 6.83 4.74 5.42
N VAL A 65 7.22 3.57 4.92
CA VAL A 65 7.22 2.31 5.68
C VAL A 65 8.13 2.40 6.91
N ASN A 66 9.32 2.98 6.78
CA ASN A 66 10.19 3.24 7.93
C ASN A 66 9.54 4.17 8.96
N SER A 67 8.78 5.18 8.51
CA SER A 67 8.01 6.05 9.41
C SER A 67 6.94 5.27 10.17
N LEU A 68 6.21 4.36 9.51
CA LEU A 68 5.18 3.54 10.15
C LEU A 68 5.75 2.56 11.19
N GLU A 69 6.95 2.04 10.94
CA GLU A 69 7.62 1.11 11.85
C GLU A 69 8.15 1.78 13.12
N HIS A 70 8.61 3.04 13.02
CA HIS A 70 9.22 3.77 14.13
C HIS A 70 8.30 4.77 14.80
N ASN A 71 7.12 5.02 14.24
CA ASN A 71 6.12 5.94 14.76
C ASN A 71 4.71 5.36 14.62
N GLU A 72 4.27 4.72 15.70
CA GLU A 72 2.96 4.07 15.79
C GLU A 72 1.81 5.07 15.56
N ASP A 73 1.96 6.34 15.94
CA ASP A 73 0.90 7.35 15.79
C ASP A 73 0.52 7.56 14.32
N VAL A 74 1.49 7.50 13.41
CA VAL A 74 1.24 7.62 11.95
C VAL A 74 0.37 6.45 11.47
N LEU A 75 0.65 5.24 11.95
CA LEU A 75 -0.15 4.07 11.59
C LEU A 75 -1.56 4.16 12.17
N ILE A 76 -1.69 4.62 13.42
CA ILE A 76 -2.97 4.79 14.13
C ILE A 76 -3.89 5.76 13.39
N GLU A 77 -3.36 6.84 12.83
CA GLU A 77 -4.14 7.78 12.00
C GLU A 77 -4.79 7.06 10.80
N HIS A 78 -4.03 6.22 10.09
CA HIS A 78 -4.57 5.45 8.97
C HIS A 78 -5.56 4.35 9.39
N VAL A 79 -5.40 3.77 10.58
CA VAL A 79 -6.38 2.82 11.12
C VAL A 79 -7.74 3.49 11.29
N ARG A 80 -7.81 4.78 11.60
CA ARG A 80 -9.08 5.53 11.73
C ARG A 80 -9.86 5.57 10.42
N ASP A 81 -9.16 5.62 9.28
CA ASP A 81 -9.75 5.67 7.94
C ASP A 81 -10.32 4.32 7.47
N VAL A 82 -9.92 3.21 8.10
CA VAL A 82 -10.49 1.89 7.81
C VAL A 82 -11.98 1.87 8.19
N ARG A 83 -12.82 1.36 7.30
CA ARG A 83 -14.27 1.30 7.47
C ARG A 83 -14.65 0.47 8.72
N LYS A 84 -15.46 1.07 9.60
CA LYS A 84 -15.95 0.46 10.84
C LYS A 84 -17.47 0.34 10.87
N LYS A 85 -17.95 -0.62 11.65
CA LYS A 85 -19.35 -0.80 12.02
C LYS A 85 -19.73 0.19 13.13
N LYS A 86 -21.04 0.30 13.44
CA LYS A 86 -21.55 1.15 14.53
C LYS A 86 -20.97 0.80 15.91
N ASN A 87 -20.57 -0.46 16.11
CA ASN A 87 -19.94 -0.92 17.34
C ASN A 87 -18.41 -0.77 17.34
N GLY A 88 -17.84 0.03 16.44
CA GLY A 88 -16.41 0.34 16.35
C GLY A 88 -15.52 -0.75 15.74
N LYS A 89 -16.01 -2.00 15.64
CA LYS A 89 -15.32 -3.10 14.96
C LYS A 89 -15.17 -2.87 13.47
N PHE A 90 -14.16 -3.47 12.85
CA PHE A 90 -13.94 -3.34 11.41
C PHE A 90 -15.07 -3.97 10.57
N TRP A 91 -15.23 -3.44 9.37
CA TRP A 91 -16.04 -4.08 8.33
C TRP A 91 -15.18 -5.14 7.61
N LEU A 92 -15.59 -6.41 7.65
CA LEU A 92 -14.86 -7.50 6.98
C LEU A 92 -14.69 -7.23 5.48
N ASN A 93 -13.57 -7.67 4.92
CA ASN A 93 -13.19 -7.45 3.51
C ASN A 93 -13.10 -5.95 3.13
N SER A 94 -12.98 -5.06 4.11
CA SER A 94 -12.63 -3.66 3.85
C SER A 94 -11.13 -3.45 4.02
N GLY A 95 -10.68 -2.27 3.64
CA GLY A 95 -9.31 -1.85 3.79
C GLY A 95 -9.15 -0.45 3.26
N THR A 96 -7.97 0.12 3.47
CA THR A 96 -7.63 1.44 2.94
C THR A 96 -6.24 1.41 2.32
N THR A 97 -6.04 2.21 1.27
CA THR A 97 -4.73 2.39 0.65
C THR A 97 -4.01 3.49 1.40
N LEU A 98 -2.80 3.21 1.88
CA LEU A 98 -1.97 4.20 2.57
C LEU A 98 -1.03 4.88 1.57
N SER A 99 -0.51 4.11 0.61
CA SER A 99 0.38 4.62 -0.44
C SER A 99 0.34 3.70 -1.66
N ARG A 100 0.73 4.24 -2.82
CA ARG A 100 0.79 3.56 -4.12
C ARG A 100 2.14 3.88 -4.78
N LEU A 101 2.66 2.94 -5.56
CA LEU A 101 3.71 3.25 -6.52
C LEU A 101 3.04 3.65 -7.84
N GLU A 102 2.98 4.96 -8.09
CA GLU A 102 2.34 5.56 -9.26
C GLU A 102 3.24 5.51 -10.50
N CYS A 103 4.55 5.37 -10.32
CA CYS A 103 5.54 5.29 -11.41
C CYS A 103 6.05 3.85 -11.62
N VAL A 104 5.40 2.86 -11.02
CA VAL A 104 5.76 1.43 -11.15
C VAL A 104 4.49 0.64 -11.41
N THR A 105 3.79 0.98 -12.48
CA THR A 105 2.52 0.35 -12.84
C THR A 105 2.59 -0.32 -14.21
N GLU A 106 1.77 -1.35 -14.38
CA GLU A 106 1.60 -2.05 -15.65
C GLU A 106 0.17 -1.84 -16.14
N TYR A 107 0.03 -1.26 -17.32
CA TYR A 107 -1.26 -1.11 -17.97
C TYR A 107 -1.59 -2.37 -18.78
N PHE A 108 -2.83 -2.87 -18.68
CA PHE A 108 -3.16 -4.16 -19.32
C PHE A 108 -4.51 -4.21 -20.05
N THR A 109 -5.30 -3.13 -20.10
CA THR A 109 -6.52 -3.08 -20.96
C THR A 109 -7.07 -1.68 -21.21
N ASP A 110 -7.31 -1.38 -22.50
CA ASP A 110 -7.99 -0.17 -23.01
C ASP A 110 -9.50 -0.14 -22.79
N TYR A 111 -10.11 -1.28 -22.47
CA TYR A 111 -11.56 -1.32 -22.31
C TYR A 111 -12.02 -0.67 -20.99
N THR A 112 -11.23 -0.85 -19.93
CA THR A 112 -11.54 -0.38 -18.57
C THR A 112 -10.53 0.62 -18.05
N ASN A 113 -9.50 0.96 -18.83
CA ASN A 113 -8.32 1.71 -18.39
C ASN A 113 -7.81 1.15 -17.05
N ALA A 114 -7.15 0.00 -17.09
CA ALA A 114 -6.76 -0.72 -15.87
C ALA A 114 -5.24 -0.85 -15.73
N TRP A 115 -4.77 -0.55 -14.52
CA TRP A 115 -3.37 -0.66 -14.12
C TRP A 115 -3.21 -1.68 -13.00
N SER A 116 -2.15 -2.48 -13.07
CA SER A 116 -1.64 -3.26 -11.97
C SER A 116 -0.67 -2.38 -11.20
N THR A 117 -1.07 -2.00 -9.98
CA THR A 117 -0.37 -1.00 -9.18
C THR A 117 0.07 -1.63 -7.86
N PRO A 118 1.37 -1.61 -7.52
CA PRO A 118 1.84 -1.97 -6.19
C PRO A 118 1.35 -0.97 -5.14
N GLN A 119 0.78 -1.46 -4.04
CA GLN A 119 0.18 -0.64 -2.99
C GLN A 119 0.55 -1.11 -1.61
N LEU A 120 0.72 -0.16 -0.70
CA LEU A 120 0.74 -0.38 0.73
C LEU A 120 -0.68 -0.16 1.28
N ARG A 121 -1.24 -1.16 1.96
CA ARG A 121 -2.65 -1.17 2.37
C ARG A 121 -2.81 -1.71 3.79
N LEU A 122 -3.81 -1.19 4.49
CA LEU A 122 -4.37 -1.86 5.66
C LEU A 122 -5.58 -2.68 5.22
N GLU A 123 -5.55 -3.98 5.46
CA GLU A 123 -6.60 -4.91 5.07
C GLU A 123 -7.22 -5.57 6.29
N VAL A 124 -8.54 -5.55 6.37
CA VAL A 124 -9.26 -6.13 7.49
C VAL A 124 -9.31 -7.65 7.31
N ILE A 125 -8.65 -8.37 8.22
CA ILE A 125 -8.62 -9.84 8.22
C ILE A 125 -9.66 -10.45 9.16
N ASP A 126 -10.07 -9.73 10.21
CA ASP A 126 -11.18 -10.11 11.08
C ASP A 126 -11.92 -8.88 11.67
N ALA A 127 -12.70 -9.06 12.74
CA ALA A 127 -13.55 -7.99 13.27
C ALA A 127 -12.79 -6.90 14.05
N ASP A 128 -11.58 -7.18 14.53
CA ASP A 128 -10.76 -6.29 15.35
C ASP A 128 -9.32 -6.16 14.84
N THR A 129 -8.95 -6.93 13.82
CA THR A 129 -7.59 -7.00 13.29
C THR A 129 -7.53 -6.56 11.84
N CYS A 130 -6.54 -5.72 11.55
CA CYS A 130 -6.11 -5.43 10.20
C CYS A 130 -4.63 -5.77 10.00
N GLU A 131 -4.25 -6.04 8.77
CA GLU A 131 -2.91 -6.37 8.36
C GLU A 131 -2.38 -5.28 7.43
N LEU A 132 -1.17 -4.79 7.71
CA LEU A 132 -0.42 -3.94 6.78
C LEU A 132 0.24 -4.83 5.74
N VAL A 133 -0.16 -4.68 4.48
CA VAL A 133 0.32 -5.51 3.37
C VAL A 133 0.84 -4.66 2.22
N PHE A 134 1.88 -5.17 1.55
CA PHE A 134 2.36 -4.65 0.27
C PHE A 134 2.01 -5.63 -0.85
N ARG A 135 1.16 -5.22 -1.80
CA ARG A 135 0.69 -6.09 -2.89
C ARG A 135 0.22 -5.31 -4.11
N ASN A 136 0.13 -5.99 -5.24
CA ASN A 136 -0.47 -5.43 -6.44
C ASN A 136 -2.00 -5.40 -6.35
N ARG A 137 -2.60 -4.33 -6.89
CA ARG A 137 -4.05 -4.16 -7.03
C ARG A 137 -4.35 -3.62 -8.42
N THR A 138 -5.47 -4.04 -8.96
CA THR A 138 -6.05 -3.40 -10.14
C THR A 138 -6.66 -2.06 -9.72
N GLU A 139 -6.20 -0.99 -10.34
CA GLU A 139 -6.80 0.35 -10.30
C GLU A 139 -7.41 0.64 -11.68
N THR A 140 -8.56 1.30 -11.70
CA THR A 140 -9.28 1.68 -12.92
C THR A 140 -9.67 3.14 -12.88
N LEU A 141 -9.71 3.79 -14.05
CA LEU A 141 -10.15 5.18 -14.23
C LEU A 141 -11.67 5.33 -14.39
#